data_AF-A0A3D1RVE9-F1
#
_entry.id   AF-A0A3D1RVE9-F1
#
_cell.length_a   1.000
_cell.length_b   1.000
_cell.length_c   1.000
_cell.angle_alpha   90.00
_cell.angle_beta   90.00
_cell.angle_gamma   90.00
#
_symmetry.space_group_name_H-M   'P 1'
#
loop_
_entity.id
_entity.type
_entity.pdbx_description
1 polymer ?
#
loop_
_entity_poly.entity_id
_entity_poly.type
_entity_poly.pdbx_seq_one_letter_code
_entity_poly.pdbx_strand_id
1 'polypeptide(L)'
;KAFKLWLSLQVFGVDAFRRAVDHGLDLAEMAERILRARKHWHVVTPAKLGIITFQYRPPGLSEVEVDQLNEQMTNAMCRSGYAYMSTTQLFGRKVQRLCLNRLDAIETEITETIKKLELIAQDFCTTQ
;
A
#
# COMPACT_ATOMS: atom_id res chain seq x y z
N LYS A 1 19.64 23.28 -7.01
CA LYS A 1 18.54 22.26 -7.17
C LYS A 1 17.16 22.86 -7.51
N ALA A 2 17.04 24.15 -7.85
CA ALA A 2 15.74 24.76 -8.18
C ALA A 2 15.38 24.72 -9.69
N PHE A 3 16.36 24.73 -10.58
CA PHE A 3 16.11 24.84 -12.03
C PHE A 3 15.31 23.66 -12.61
N LYS A 4 15.56 22.42 -12.15
CA LYS A 4 14.79 21.25 -12.60
C LYS A 4 13.30 21.35 -12.23
N LEU A 5 13.01 21.77 -11.00
CA LEU A 5 11.64 22.00 -10.55
C LEU A 5 10.98 23.15 -11.31
N TRP A 6 11.69 24.28 -11.46
CA TRP A 6 11.19 25.43 -12.22
C TRP A 6 10.84 25.04 -13.66
N LEU A 7 11.74 24.33 -14.35
CA LEU A 7 11.49 23.85 -15.70
C LEU A 7 10.28 22.91 -15.76
N SER A 8 10.14 21.95 -14.84
CA SER A 8 8.98 21.07 -14.80
C SER A 8 7.66 21.83 -14.56
N LEU A 9 7.67 22.85 -13.70
CA LEU A 9 6.50 23.70 -13.48
C LEU A 9 6.15 24.54 -14.72
N GLN A 10 7.14 25.03 -15.46
CA GLN A 10 6.90 25.75 -16.72
C GLN A 10 6.35 24.83 -17.82
N VAL A 11 6.85 23.60 -17.92
CA VAL A 11 6.45 22.64 -18.96
C VAL A 11 5.08 22.03 -18.70
N PHE A 12 4.83 21.56 -17.47
CA PHE A 12 3.59 20.84 -17.13
C PHE A 12 2.51 21.73 -16.52
N GLY A 13 2.89 22.88 -15.96
CA GLY A 13 1.99 23.76 -15.22
C GLY A 13 1.66 23.24 -13.83
N VAL A 14 1.31 24.16 -12.92
CA VAL A 14 0.94 23.84 -11.52
C VAL A 14 -0.27 22.91 -11.46
N ASP A 15 -1.22 23.04 -12.37
CA ASP A 15 -2.44 22.24 -12.37
C ASP A 15 -2.19 20.75 -12.63
N ALA A 16 -1.16 20.41 -13.43
CA ALA A 16 -0.77 19.02 -13.62
C ALA A 16 -0.22 18.39 -12.33
N PHE A 17 0.57 19.15 -11.56
CA PHE A 17 1.06 18.70 -10.26
C PHE A 17 -0.08 18.54 -9.25
N ARG A 18 -1.03 19.48 -9.24
CA ARG A 18 -2.22 19.38 -8.38
C ARG A 18 -2.99 18.11 -8.68
N ARG A 19 -3.34 17.86 -9.95
CA ARG A 19 -4.03 16.63 -10.37
C ARG A 19 -3.26 15.36 -10.01
N ALA A 20 -1.95 15.37 -10.17
CA ALA A 20 -1.11 14.21 -9.82
C ALA A 20 -1.12 13.91 -8.30
N VAL A 21 -1.12 14.96 -7.47
CA VAL A 21 -1.23 14.82 -6.02
C VAL A 21 -2.62 14.34 -5.65
N ASP A 22 -3.67 14.98 -6.14
CA ASP A 22 -5.07 14.62 -5.87
C ASP A 22 -5.33 13.16 -6.25
N HIS A 23 -4.86 12.72 -7.42
CA HIS A 23 -4.94 11.34 -7.88
C HIS A 23 -4.32 10.34 -6.89
N GLY A 24 -3.14 10.65 -6.34
CA GLY A 24 -2.51 9.81 -5.33
C GLY A 24 -3.26 9.75 -4.00
N LEU A 25 -3.93 10.85 -3.63
CA LEU A 25 -4.82 10.89 -2.46
C LEU A 25 -6.04 10.00 -2.69
N ASP A 26 -6.72 10.17 -3.82
CA ASP A 26 -7.92 9.41 -4.20
C ASP A 26 -7.64 7.91 -4.24
N LEU A 27 -6.50 7.51 -4.81
CA LEU A 27 -6.09 6.10 -4.84
C LEU A 27 -5.85 5.53 -3.43
N ALA A 28 -5.29 6.32 -2.51
CA ALA A 28 -5.06 5.87 -1.15
C ALA A 28 -6.37 5.71 -0.37
N GLU A 29 -7.31 6.64 -0.53
CA GLU A 29 -8.65 6.55 0.05
C GLU A 29 -9.43 5.35 -0.52
N MET A 30 -9.30 5.10 -1.82
CA MET A 30 -9.84 3.91 -2.47
C MET A 30 -9.25 2.62 -1.90
N ALA A 31 -7.92 2.55 -1.77
CA ALA A 31 -7.25 1.42 -1.13
C ALA A 31 -7.75 1.19 0.30
N GLU A 32 -7.94 2.26 1.08
CA GLU A 32 -8.51 2.20 2.43
C GLU A 32 -9.90 1.57 2.42
N ARG A 33 -10.79 2.05 1.54
CA ARG A 33 -12.15 1.57 1.42
C ARG A 33 -12.19 0.08 1.08
N ILE A 34 -11.35 -0.37 0.15
CA ILE A 34 -11.24 -1.78 -0.22
C ILE A 34 -10.77 -2.63 0.98
N LEU A 35 -9.71 -2.19 1.67
CA LEU A 35 -9.16 -2.91 2.81
C LEU A 35 -10.17 -3.01 3.96
N ARG A 36 -10.88 -1.93 4.28
CA ARG A 36 -11.93 -1.92 5.32
C ARG A 36 -13.12 -2.82 5.00
N ALA A 37 -13.42 -3.02 3.72
CA ALA A 37 -14.52 -3.89 3.28
C ALA A 37 -14.16 -5.38 3.32
N ARG A 38 -12.88 -5.74 3.41
CA ARG A 38 -12.39 -7.13 3.36
C ARG A 38 -12.14 -7.67 4.75
N LYS A 39 -12.39 -8.96 4.95
CA LYS A 39 -12.15 -9.65 6.23
C LYS A 39 -10.65 -9.77 6.48
N HIS A 40 -10.26 -9.82 7.75
CA HIS A 40 -8.87 -9.99 8.23
C HIS A 40 -7.92 -8.83 7.94
N TRP A 41 -8.28 -7.86 7.11
CA TRP A 41 -7.50 -6.64 6.94
C TRP A 41 -7.81 -5.63 8.05
N HIS A 42 -6.75 -5.09 8.62
CA HIS A 42 -6.83 -4.05 9.64
C HIS A 42 -6.04 -2.82 9.16
N VAL A 43 -6.74 -1.71 8.95
CA VAL A 43 -6.11 -0.42 8.63
C VAL A 43 -5.55 0.18 9.91
N VAL A 44 -4.23 0.36 9.98
CA VAL A 44 -3.52 0.87 11.16
C VAL A 44 -3.49 2.39 11.15
N THR A 45 -3.16 2.98 10.00
CA THR A 45 -3.33 4.42 9.79
C THR A 45 -4.19 4.64 8.54
N PRO A 46 -5.20 5.53 8.61
CA PRO A 46 -6.01 5.86 7.44
C PRO A 46 -5.15 6.47 6.33
N ALA A 47 -5.70 6.51 5.12
CA ALA A 47 -5.10 7.14 3.97
C ALA A 47 -4.82 8.61 4.27
N LYS A 48 -3.53 8.98 4.29
CA LYS A 48 -3.07 10.36 4.45
C LYS A 48 -1.87 10.60 3.57
N LEU A 49 -1.88 11.70 2.81
CA LEU A 49 -0.79 12.10 1.91
C LEU A 49 -0.40 11.01 0.90
N GLY A 50 -1.38 10.24 0.40
CA GLY A 50 -1.17 9.17 -0.57
C GLY A 50 -0.53 7.92 0.05
N ILE A 51 -0.55 7.80 1.37
CA ILE A 51 0.03 6.68 2.12
C ILE A 51 -1.04 6.04 2.98
N ILE A 52 -1.09 4.72 2.96
CA ILE A 52 -1.89 3.90 3.88
C ILE A 52 -1.01 2.86 4.55
N THR A 53 -1.29 2.58 5.83
CA THR A 53 -0.67 1.45 6.52
C THR A 53 -1.73 0.48 7.01
N PHE A 54 -1.45 -0.80 6.82
CA PHE A 54 -2.40 -1.86 7.10
C PHE A 54 -1.68 -3.15 7.50
N GLN A 55 -2.43 -4.06 8.08
CA GLN A 55 -1.95 -5.34 8.56
C GLN A 55 -2.97 -6.43 8.25
N TYR A 56 -2.52 -7.58 7.76
CA TYR A 56 -3.33 -8.78 7.61
C TYR A 56 -3.32 -9.56 8.93
N ARG A 57 -4.50 -9.82 9.50
CA ARG A 57 -4.71 -10.44 10.81
C ARG A 57 -5.75 -11.58 10.71
N PRO A 58 -5.34 -12.79 10.33
CA PRO A 58 -6.18 -13.97 10.46
C PRO A 58 -6.51 -14.25 11.94
N PRO A 59 -7.65 -14.90 12.23
CA PRO A 59 -7.92 -15.42 13.57
C PRO A 59 -6.89 -16.51 13.91
N GLY A 60 -6.51 -16.59 15.19
CA GLY A 60 -5.66 -17.67 15.71
C GLY A 60 -4.15 -17.39 15.73
N LEU A 61 -3.69 -16.24 15.24
CA LEU A 61 -2.29 -15.83 15.29
C LEU A 61 -2.02 -14.84 16.43
N SER A 62 -0.88 -14.99 17.10
CA SER A 62 -0.33 -14.03 18.05
C SER A 62 0.19 -12.77 17.35
N GLU A 63 0.44 -11.69 18.10
CA GLU A 63 0.96 -10.45 17.51
C GLU A 63 2.32 -10.63 16.82
N VAL A 64 3.17 -11.51 17.35
CA VAL A 64 4.49 -11.81 16.77
C VAL A 64 4.35 -12.55 15.44
N GLU A 65 3.46 -13.53 15.37
CA GLU A 65 3.21 -14.29 14.14
C GLU A 65 2.56 -13.43 13.07
N VAL A 66 1.64 -12.54 13.46
CA VAL A 66 1.08 -11.53 12.56
C VAL A 66 2.17 -10.64 12.00
N ASP A 67 3.08 -10.13 12.82
CA ASP A 67 4.17 -9.26 12.37
C ASP A 67 5.11 -9.98 11.38
N GLN A 68 5.45 -11.23 11.66
CA GLN A 68 6.25 -12.07 10.76
C GLN A 68 5.53 -12.36 9.45
N LEU A 69 4.24 -12.70 9.49
CA LEU A 69 3.42 -12.96 8.32
C LEU A 69 3.38 -11.74 7.39
N ASN A 70 3.14 -10.55 7.95
CA ASN A 70 3.05 -9.31 7.17
C ASN A 70 4.40 -8.94 6.51
N GLU A 71 5.52 -9.24 7.19
CA GLU A 71 6.85 -9.09 6.62
C GLU A 71 7.12 -10.07 5.48
N GLN A 72 6.77 -11.34 5.67
CA GLN A 72 6.92 -12.38 4.65
C GLN A 72 6.06 -12.10 3.42
N MET A 73 4.81 -11.68 3.62
CA MET A 73 3.89 -11.27 2.55
C MET A 73 4.46 -10.11 1.74
N THR A 74 4.95 -9.07 2.42
CA THR A 74 5.56 -7.90 1.76
C THR A 74 6.78 -8.31 0.93
N ASN A 75 7.65 -9.14 1.49
CA ASN A 75 8.82 -9.66 0.79
C ASN A 75 8.43 -10.56 -0.39
N ALA A 76 7.40 -11.39 -0.27
CA ALA A 76 6.87 -12.20 -1.36
C ALA A 76 6.30 -11.34 -2.49
N MET A 77 5.52 -10.30 -2.16
CA MET A 77 5.00 -9.35 -3.16
C MET A 77 6.14 -8.66 -3.91
N CYS A 78 7.15 -8.14 -3.20
CA CYS A 78 8.32 -7.51 -3.83
C CYS A 78 9.11 -8.50 -4.70
N ARG A 79 9.27 -9.76 -4.26
CA ARG A 79 9.93 -10.82 -5.06
C ARG A 79 9.13 -11.23 -6.30
N SER A 80 7.81 -11.12 -6.27
CA SER A 80 6.97 -11.38 -7.44
C SER A 80 7.17 -10.35 -8.57
N GLY A 81 7.77 -9.20 -8.26
CA GLY A 81 7.96 -8.10 -9.22
C GLY A 81 6.68 -7.36 -9.59
N TYR A 82 5.52 -7.73 -9.04
CA TYR A 82 4.24 -7.12 -9.38
C TYR A 82 4.04 -5.74 -8.76
N ALA A 83 4.31 -5.62 -7.45
CA ALA A 83 4.21 -4.36 -6.72
C ALA A 83 5.37 -4.25 -5.73
N TYR A 84 5.86 -3.03 -5.54
CA TYR A 84 6.85 -2.74 -4.52
C TYR A 84 6.19 -2.03 -3.34
N MET A 85 6.39 -2.56 -2.15
CA MET A 85 5.90 -1.98 -0.91
C MET A 85 6.88 -2.22 0.23
N SER A 86 6.84 -1.33 1.22
CA SER A 86 7.73 -1.37 2.38
C SER A 86 6.97 -1.84 3.61
N THR A 87 7.68 -2.45 4.56
CA THR A 87 7.18 -2.57 5.93
C THR A 87 7.68 -1.40 6.77
N THR A 88 6.94 -1.06 7.82
CA THR A 88 7.37 -0.09 8.84
C THR A 88 6.91 -0.55 10.21
N GLN A 89 7.51 -0.02 11.27
CA GLN A 89 7.11 -0.32 12.64
C GLN A 89 6.30 0.85 13.19
N LEU A 90 5.03 0.59 13.53
CA LEU A 90 4.12 1.57 14.13
C LEU A 90 3.48 0.97 15.38
N PHE A 91 3.43 1.74 16.46
CA PHE A 91 2.85 1.30 17.74
C PHE A 91 3.40 -0.05 18.25
N GLY A 92 4.69 -0.31 18.01
CA GLY A 92 5.34 -1.57 18.39
C GLY A 92 5.05 -2.77 17.48
N ARG A 93 4.31 -2.58 16.38
CA ARG A 93 3.90 -3.64 15.45
C ARG A 93 4.47 -3.43 14.06
N LYS A 94 4.73 -4.50 13.33
CA LYS A 94 5.20 -4.44 11.94
C LYS A 94 4.01 -4.40 10.98
N VAL A 95 3.91 -3.31 10.21
CA VAL A 95 2.78 -3.02 9.33
C VAL A 95 3.25 -2.84 7.90
N GLN A 96 2.37 -3.17 6.96
CA GLN A 96 2.59 -2.95 5.55
C GLN A 96 2.30 -1.48 5.23
N ARG A 97 3.17 -0.85 4.42
CA ARG A 97 3.07 0.55 4.02
C ARG A 97 3.03 0.65 2.50
N LEU A 98 1.91 1.14 1.99
CA LEU A 98 1.68 1.38 0.58
C LEU A 98 1.66 2.88 0.30
N CYS A 99 2.48 3.31 -0.66
CA CYS A 99 2.52 4.69 -1.14
C CYS A 99 2.03 4.74 -2.58
N LEU A 100 1.01 5.56 -2.82
CA LEU A 100 0.35 5.69 -4.12
C LEU A 100 0.66 7.05 -4.73
N ASN A 101 1.92 7.22 -5.11
CA ASN A 101 2.45 8.46 -5.71
C ASN A 101 2.82 8.28 -7.19
N ARG A 102 2.47 7.14 -7.80
CA ARG A 102 2.70 6.89 -9.21
C ARG A 102 1.58 7.55 -10.04
N LEU A 103 1.97 8.40 -10.99
CA LEU A 103 1.05 9.27 -11.71
C LEU A 103 0.09 8.54 -12.65
N ASP A 104 0.49 7.37 -13.18
CA ASP A 104 -0.28 6.57 -14.12
C ASP A 104 -0.95 5.35 -13.46
N ALA A 105 -0.93 5.27 -12.13
CA ALA A 105 -1.58 4.18 -11.41
C ALA A 105 -3.09 4.26 -11.60
N ILE A 106 -3.73 3.10 -11.82
CA ILE A 106 -5.19 3.01 -11.97
C ILE A 106 -5.82 2.17 -10.87
N GLU A 107 -7.09 2.42 -10.57
CA GLU A 107 -7.81 1.75 -9.47
C GLU A 107 -7.81 0.22 -9.58
N THR A 108 -7.82 -0.30 -10.81
CA THR A 108 -7.77 -1.74 -11.06
C THR A 108 -6.45 -2.33 -10.58
N GLU A 109 -5.32 -1.66 -10.77
CA GLU A 109 -4.01 -2.13 -10.29
C GLU A 109 -3.96 -2.17 -8.76
N ILE A 110 -4.59 -1.21 -8.07
CA ILE A 110 -4.69 -1.23 -6.61
C ILE A 110 -5.53 -2.42 -6.13
N THR A 111 -6.66 -2.64 -6.80
CA THR A 111 -7.55 -3.76 -6.50
C THR A 111 -6.84 -5.11 -6.72
N GLU A 112 -6.12 -5.26 -7.83
CA GLU A 112 -5.35 -6.45 -8.14
C GLU A 112 -4.15 -6.64 -7.20
N THR A 113 -3.51 -5.56 -6.76
CA THR A 113 -2.45 -5.62 -5.74
C THR A 113 -2.97 -6.19 -4.43
N ILE A 114 -4.13 -5.72 -3.96
CA ILE A 114 -4.76 -6.23 -2.73
C ILE A 114 -5.17 -7.69 -2.91
N LYS A 115 -5.77 -8.08 -4.05
CA LYS A 115 -6.11 -9.48 -4.33
C LYS A 115 -4.87 -10.38 -4.31
N LYS A 116 -3.76 -9.96 -4.92
CA LYS A 116 -2.51 -10.72 -4.89
C LYS A 116 -1.93 -10.86 -3.49
N LEU A 117 -2.03 -9.82 -2.65
CA LEU A 117 -1.66 -9.94 -1.23
C LEU A 117 -2.49 -11.00 -0.51
N GLU A 118 -3.79 -11.09 -0.80
CA GLU A 118 -4.65 -12.13 -0.21
C GLU A 118 -4.26 -13.53 -0.68
N LEU A 119 -3.96 -13.71 -1.97
CA LEU A 119 -3.48 -14.99 -2.49
C LEU A 119 -2.19 -15.42 -1.80
N ILE A 120 -1.22 -14.51 -1.71
CA ILE A 120 0.03 -14.75 -0.98
C ILE A 120 -0.26 -15.12 0.48
N ALA A 121 -1.19 -14.42 1.14
CA ALA A 121 -1.55 -14.72 2.51
C ALA A 121 -2.19 -16.11 2.67
N GLN A 122 -3.02 -16.54 1.71
CA GLN A 122 -3.63 -17.88 1.67
C GLN A 122 -2.58 -18.98 1.46
N ASP A 123 -1.59 -18.74 0.61
CA ASP A 123 -0.48 -19.68 0.40
C ASP A 123 0.29 -19.92 1.70
N PHE A 124 0.55 -18.85 2.48
CA PHE A 124 1.18 -18.96 3.79
C PHE A 124 0.29 -19.65 4.83
N CYS A 125 -1.03 -19.48 4.77
CA CYS A 125 -1.96 -20.17 5.68
C CYS A 125 -2.16 -21.66 5.32
N THR A 126 -1.93 -22.05 4.06
CA THR A 126 -2.11 -23.45 3.59
C THR A 126 -0.83 -24.28 3.74
N THR A 127 0.33 -23.61 3.81
CA THR A 127 1.65 -24.25 3.90
C THR A 127 2.08 -24.52 5.35
N GLN A 128 1.20 -24.28 6.33
CA GLN A 128 1.47 -24.45 7.76
C GLN A 128 0.49 -25.46 8.38
#